data_AF-M5C8M0-F1
#
_entry.id   AF-M5C8M0-F1
#
_cell.length_a   1.000
_cell.length_b   1.000
_cell.length_c   1.000
_cell.angle_alpha   90.00
_cell.angle_beta   90.00
_cell.angle_gamma   90.00
#
_symmetry.space_group_name_H-M   'P 1'
#
loop_
_entity.id
_entity.type
_entity.pdbx_description
1 polymer ?
#
loop_
_entity_poly.entity_id
_entity_poly.type
_entity_poly.pdbx_seq_one_letter_code
_entity_poly.pdbx_strand_id
1 'polypeptide(L)'
;MSALDYYNEILVDHNNVRDLHKRFTEAHKNKDEDLMNNIANTIVHEAALHSDGEELSIYKVLDAQGLHDAAEKDREEHQQVKQAMSHVDSNTVSSLGMDGFADAVQKACQLFIKHAEDEENNQYKQLSAKLSTEEKASLAKDFLKAREMAPSRPHPSAPQHGGAGQKIMGTLGTSST
;
A
#
# COMPACT_ATOMS: atom_id res chain seq x y z
N MET A 1 -7.59 18.91 20.21
CA MET A 1 -7.58 17.75 19.29
C MET A 1 -7.29 18.29 17.91
N SER A 2 -6.29 17.75 17.20
CA SER A 2 -6.10 18.08 15.79
C SER A 2 -7.38 17.72 15.02
N ALA A 3 -7.77 18.51 14.03
CA ALA A 3 -8.78 18.08 13.08
C ALA A 3 -8.28 16.82 12.37
N LEU A 4 -9.20 15.91 12.06
CA LEU A 4 -8.92 14.72 11.25
C LEU A 4 -8.45 15.19 9.86
N ASP A 5 -7.35 14.64 9.36
CA ASP A 5 -6.73 15.05 8.10
C ASP A 5 -6.15 13.81 7.41
N TYR A 6 -6.51 13.60 6.15
CA TYR A 6 -6.16 12.39 5.40
C TYR A 6 -4.65 12.18 5.34
N TYR A 7 -3.88 13.26 5.19
CA TYR A 7 -2.42 13.16 5.07
C TYR A 7 -1.81 12.67 6.39
N ASN A 8 -2.31 13.14 7.53
CA ASN A 8 -1.83 12.68 8.83
C ASN A 8 -2.12 11.18 9.05
N GLU A 9 -3.28 10.68 8.63
CA GLU A 9 -3.64 9.26 8.76
C GLU A 9 -2.75 8.38 7.87
N ILE A 10 -2.48 8.81 6.63
CA ILE A 10 -1.60 8.09 5.71
C ILE A 10 -0.14 8.12 6.20
N LEU A 11 0.31 9.26 6.71
CA LEU A 11 1.65 9.42 7.25
C LEU A 11 1.91 8.48 8.44
N VAL A 12 0.86 8.10 9.19
CA VAL A 12 0.98 7.05 10.22
C VAL A 12 1.36 5.72 9.58
N ASP A 13 0.69 5.29 8.51
CA ASP A 13 1.02 4.05 7.79
C ASP A 13 2.45 4.10 7.22
N HIS A 14 2.85 5.22 6.61
CA HIS A 14 4.22 5.39 6.10
C HIS A 14 5.27 5.21 7.20
N ASN A 15 5.05 5.86 8.34
CA ASN A 15 5.97 5.79 9.46
C ASN A 15 5.98 4.41 10.14
N ASN A 16 4.85 3.70 10.15
CA ASN A 16 4.77 2.33 10.61
C ASN A 16 5.63 1.41 9.75
N VAL A 17 5.55 1.51 8.41
CA VAL A 17 6.41 0.69 7.52
C VAL A 17 7.89 1.04 7.69
N ARG A 18 8.24 2.33 7.84
CA ARG A 18 9.62 2.75 8.15
C ARG A 18 10.13 2.18 9.48
N ASP A 19 9.29 2.16 10.52
CA ASP A 19 9.65 1.56 11.82
C ASP A 19 9.83 0.03 11.71
N LEU A 20 8.87 -0.64 11.08
CA LEU A 20 8.92 -2.08 10.85
C LEU A 20 10.17 -2.47 10.05
N HIS A 21 10.55 -1.70 9.03
CA HIS A 21 11.76 -1.92 8.25
C HIS A 21 13.03 -1.81 9.10
N LYS A 22 13.12 -0.82 10.00
CA LYS A 22 14.24 -0.71 10.96
C LYS A 22 14.30 -1.92 11.89
N ARG A 23 13.16 -2.34 12.42
CA ARG A 23 13.07 -3.50 13.32
C ARG A 23 13.43 -4.81 12.61
N PHE A 24 13.02 -4.97 11.34
CA PHE A 24 13.41 -6.10 10.51
C PHE A 24 14.93 -6.14 10.30
N THR A 25 15.54 -4.99 10.01
CA THR A 25 17.00 -4.87 9.82
C THR A 25 17.76 -5.29 11.09
N GLU A 26 17.30 -4.86 12.27
CA GLU A 26 17.91 -5.30 13.53
C GLU A 26 17.68 -6.80 13.81
N ALA A 27 16.52 -7.35 13.46
CA ALA A 27 16.27 -8.80 13.56
C ALA A 27 17.23 -9.61 12.68
N HIS A 28 17.45 -9.18 11.43
CA HIS A 28 18.40 -9.80 10.51
C HIS A 28 19.83 -9.75 11.06
N LYS A 29 20.27 -8.60 11.56
CA LYS A 29 21.59 -8.43 12.19
C LYS A 29 21.80 -9.33 13.39
N ASN A 30 20.77 -9.54 14.20
CA ASN A 30 20.79 -10.42 15.37
C ASN A 30 20.60 -11.90 15.02
N LYS A 31 20.38 -12.21 13.74
CA LYS A 31 20.08 -13.53 13.21
C LYS A 31 18.83 -14.19 13.82
N ASP A 32 17.82 -13.39 14.09
CA ASP A 32 16.54 -13.85 14.66
C ASP A 32 15.55 -14.17 13.52
N GLU A 33 15.59 -15.41 13.05
CA GLU A 33 14.79 -15.86 11.89
C GLU A 33 13.28 -15.76 12.15
N ASP A 34 12.84 -16.10 13.37
CA ASP A 34 11.42 -16.06 13.74
C ASP A 34 10.92 -14.61 13.73
N LEU A 35 11.70 -13.69 14.33
CA LEU A 35 11.36 -12.27 14.33
C LEU A 35 11.39 -11.67 12.92
N MET A 36 12.34 -12.06 12.07
CA MET A 36 12.36 -11.64 10.66
C MET A 36 11.07 -12.03 9.94
N ASN A 37 10.66 -13.30 10.02
CA ASN A 37 9.42 -13.77 9.38
C ASN A 37 8.18 -13.06 9.94
N ASN A 38 8.13 -12.83 11.25
CA ASN A 38 6.99 -12.14 11.88
C ASN A 38 6.89 -10.67 11.44
N ILE A 39 7.99 -9.93 11.46
CA ILE A 39 8.01 -8.52 11.03
C ILE A 39 7.71 -8.42 9.53
N ALA A 40 8.26 -9.29 8.70
CA ALA A 40 7.97 -9.31 7.26
C ALA A 40 6.48 -9.53 6.99
N ASN A 41 5.83 -10.44 7.72
CA ASN A 41 4.37 -10.63 7.63
C ASN A 41 3.59 -9.36 8.00
N THR A 42 4.01 -8.65 9.06
CA THR A 42 3.39 -7.36 9.42
C THR A 42 3.61 -6.30 8.35
N ILE A 43 4.82 -6.20 7.77
CA ILE A 43 5.11 -5.27 6.67
C ILE A 43 4.19 -5.53 5.48
N VAL A 44 4.07 -6.79 5.06
CA VAL A 44 3.19 -7.20 3.94
C VAL A 44 1.72 -6.83 4.24
N HIS A 45 1.27 -7.07 5.47
CA HIS A 45 -0.08 -6.74 5.90
C HIS A 45 -0.36 -5.24 5.83
N GLU A 46 0.46 -4.42 6.50
CA GLU A 46 0.26 -2.97 6.54
C GLU A 46 0.37 -2.35 5.15
N ALA A 47 1.34 -2.80 4.32
CA ALA A 47 1.49 -2.30 2.96
C ALA A 47 0.28 -2.64 2.07
N ALA A 48 -0.33 -3.81 2.23
CA ALA A 48 -1.52 -4.20 1.48
C ALA A 48 -2.73 -3.33 1.84
N LEU A 49 -2.98 -3.13 3.15
CA LEU A 49 -4.09 -2.30 3.61
C LEU A 49 -3.95 -0.84 3.18
N HIS A 50 -2.73 -0.30 3.29
CA HIS A 50 -2.40 1.05 2.86
C HIS A 50 -2.63 1.22 1.34
N SER A 51 -2.04 0.32 0.53
CA SER A 51 -2.08 0.45 -0.93
C SER A 51 -3.49 0.47 -1.49
N ASP A 52 -4.33 -0.47 -1.05
CA ASP A 52 -5.72 -0.57 -1.48
C ASP A 52 -6.59 0.53 -0.84
N GLY A 53 -6.24 0.98 0.37
CA GLY A 53 -6.86 2.13 1.01
C GLY A 53 -6.77 3.39 0.15
N GLU A 54 -5.60 3.70 -0.39
CA GLU A 54 -5.37 4.88 -1.24
C GLU A 54 -5.98 4.74 -2.63
N GLU A 55 -5.84 3.58 -3.28
CA GLU A 55 -6.42 3.33 -4.60
C GLU A 55 -7.94 3.45 -4.59
N LEU A 56 -8.59 3.02 -3.51
CA LEU A 56 -10.04 3.07 -3.37
C LEU A 56 -10.58 4.42 -2.88
N SER A 57 -9.72 5.31 -2.39
CA SER A 57 -10.09 6.63 -1.85
C SER A 57 -9.29 7.78 -2.48
N ILE A 58 -8.05 7.99 -2.05
CA ILE A 58 -7.18 9.13 -2.38
C ILE A 58 -7.03 9.33 -3.89
N TYR A 59 -6.74 8.27 -4.64
CA TYR A 59 -6.45 8.40 -6.07
C TYR A 59 -7.67 8.84 -6.89
N LYS A 60 -8.88 8.47 -6.43
CA LYS A 60 -10.13 8.98 -7.03
C LYS A 60 -10.28 10.49 -6.84
N VAL A 61 -9.83 10.99 -5.69
CA VAL A 61 -9.87 12.44 -5.41
C VAL A 61 -8.77 13.17 -6.16
N LEU A 62 -7.57 12.61 -6.30
CA LEU A 62 -6.53 13.14 -7.18
C LEU A 62 -7.07 13.34 -8.61
N ASP A 63 -7.68 12.31 -9.19
CA ASP A 63 -8.30 12.40 -10.52
C ASP A 63 -9.39 13.49 -10.58
N ALA A 64 -10.31 13.50 -9.61
CA ALA A 64 -11.40 14.48 -9.55
C ALA A 64 -10.91 15.93 -9.40
N GLN A 65 -9.72 16.13 -8.81
CA GLN A 65 -9.09 17.43 -8.61
C GLN A 65 -8.16 17.84 -9.77
N GLY A 66 -8.16 17.08 -10.86
CA GLY A 66 -7.36 17.33 -12.06
C GLY A 66 -5.87 17.00 -11.88
N LEU A 67 -5.54 16.11 -10.95
CA LEU A 67 -4.20 15.61 -10.67
C LEU A 67 -4.03 14.19 -11.24
N HIS A 68 -4.49 13.97 -12.48
CA HIS A 68 -4.51 12.64 -13.10
C HIS A 68 -3.11 12.03 -13.23
N ASP A 69 -2.12 12.78 -13.71
CA ASP A 69 -0.75 12.29 -13.87
C ASP A 69 -0.12 11.88 -12.53
N ALA A 70 -0.51 12.53 -11.43
CA ALA A 70 -0.09 12.13 -10.08
C ALA A 70 -0.74 10.81 -9.69
N ALA A 71 -2.06 10.68 -9.88
CA ALA A 71 -2.78 9.43 -9.59
C ALA A 71 -2.27 8.24 -10.40
N GLU A 72 -1.96 8.42 -11.69
CA GLU A 72 -1.39 7.37 -12.54
C GLU A 72 0.02 6.98 -12.09
N LYS A 73 0.88 7.95 -11.77
CA LYS A 73 2.21 7.64 -11.22
C LYS A 73 2.11 6.83 -9.93
N ASP A 74 1.22 7.23 -9.03
CA ASP A 74 1.05 6.57 -7.73
C ASP A 74 0.53 5.13 -7.89
N ARG A 75 -0.39 4.89 -8.85
CA ARG A 75 -0.84 3.54 -9.25
C ARG A 75 0.31 2.68 -9.78
N GLU A 76 1.13 3.22 -10.69
CA GLU A 76 2.28 2.51 -11.25
C GLU A 76 3.30 2.12 -10.18
N GLU A 77 3.57 3.02 -9.22
CA GLU A 77 4.47 2.76 -8.10
C GLU A 77 3.88 1.72 -7.15
N HIS A 78 2.60 1.82 -6.80
CA HIS A 78 1.88 0.79 -6.04
C HIS A 78 1.92 -0.57 -6.68
N GLN A 79 1.87 -0.66 -8.01
CA GLN A 79 2.01 -1.94 -8.69
C GLN A 79 3.37 -2.58 -8.41
N GLN A 80 4.44 -1.79 -8.43
CA GLN A 80 5.78 -2.28 -8.13
C GLN A 80 5.89 -2.72 -6.67
N VAL A 81 5.33 -1.94 -5.74
CA VAL A 81 5.25 -2.27 -4.31
C VAL A 81 4.49 -3.58 -4.11
N LYS A 82 3.28 -3.72 -4.66
CA LYS A 82 2.45 -4.93 -4.54
C LYS A 82 3.12 -6.17 -5.10
N GLN A 83 3.84 -6.05 -6.22
CA GLN A 83 4.62 -7.17 -6.78
C GLN A 83 5.76 -7.60 -5.84
N ALA A 84 6.50 -6.64 -5.28
CA ALA A 84 7.58 -6.93 -4.35
C ALA A 84 7.05 -7.51 -3.03
N MET A 85 5.96 -6.97 -2.48
CA MET A 85 5.30 -7.48 -1.28
C MET A 85 4.75 -8.89 -1.50
N SER A 86 4.19 -9.18 -2.68
CA SER A 86 3.73 -10.54 -3.02
C SER A 86 4.89 -11.55 -3.08
N HIS A 87 6.07 -11.12 -3.55
CA HIS A 87 7.26 -11.96 -3.51
C HIS A 87 7.70 -12.25 -2.07
N VAL A 88 7.68 -11.25 -1.18
CA VAL A 88 7.97 -11.44 0.26
C VAL A 88 6.93 -12.37 0.89
N ASP A 89 5.64 -12.16 0.64
CA ASP A 89 4.54 -12.96 1.18
C ASP A 89 4.62 -14.46 0.83
N SER A 90 5.17 -14.75 -0.34
CA SER A 90 5.33 -16.11 -0.85
C SER A 90 6.60 -16.82 -0.35
N ASN A 91 7.41 -16.15 0.47
CA ASN A 91 8.71 -16.63 0.91
C ASN A 91 8.93 -16.43 2.41
N THR A 92 9.94 -17.13 2.93
CA THR A 92 10.38 -17.08 4.32
C THR A 92 11.90 -17.18 4.38
N VAL A 93 12.46 -17.01 5.57
CA VAL A 93 13.88 -17.33 5.82
C VAL A 93 14.21 -18.76 5.43
N SER A 94 13.30 -19.73 5.66
CA SER A 94 13.54 -21.13 5.31
C SER A 94 13.54 -21.39 3.80
N SER A 95 12.83 -20.59 2.99
CA SER A 95 12.80 -20.76 1.52
C SER A 95 13.96 -20.06 0.80
N LEU A 96 14.37 -18.88 1.27
CA LEU A 96 15.39 -18.04 0.60
C LEU A 96 16.74 -17.98 1.33
N GLY A 97 16.82 -18.56 2.53
CA GLY A 97 17.89 -18.25 3.47
C GLY A 97 17.75 -16.84 4.06
N MET A 98 18.52 -16.56 5.11
CA MET A 98 18.45 -15.28 5.82
C MET A 98 18.74 -14.08 4.92
N ASP A 99 19.84 -14.12 4.17
CA ASP A 99 20.28 -12.99 3.36
C ASP A 99 19.38 -12.80 2.13
N GLY A 100 18.96 -13.89 1.48
CA GLY A 100 18.02 -13.82 0.36
C GLY A 100 16.65 -13.29 0.77
N PHE A 101 16.16 -13.68 1.95
CA PHE A 101 14.92 -13.13 2.50
C PHE A 101 15.07 -11.66 2.90
N ALA A 102 16.20 -11.28 3.50
CA ALA A 102 16.50 -9.91 3.85
C ALA A 102 16.55 -8.99 2.62
N ASP A 103 17.18 -9.42 1.53
CA ASP A 103 17.23 -8.68 0.27
C ASP A 103 15.84 -8.48 -0.34
N ALA A 104 14.97 -9.50 -0.28
CA ALA A 104 13.60 -9.41 -0.75
C ALA A 104 12.78 -8.37 0.04
N VAL A 105 12.85 -8.41 1.38
CA VAL A 105 12.17 -7.45 2.26
C VAL A 105 12.74 -6.04 2.07
N GLN A 106 14.06 -5.90 1.99
CA GLN A 106 14.73 -4.62 1.76
C GLN A 106 14.24 -3.96 0.47
N LYS A 107 14.18 -4.72 -0.64
CA LYS A 107 13.69 -4.23 -1.93
C LYS A 107 12.24 -3.76 -1.84
N ALA A 108 11.37 -4.55 -1.21
CA ALA A 108 9.96 -4.21 -1.06
C ALA A 108 9.77 -2.93 -0.21
N CYS A 109 10.46 -2.83 0.93
CA CYS A 109 10.42 -1.63 1.77
C CYS A 109 10.99 -0.40 1.06
N GLN A 110 12.05 -0.53 0.27
CA GLN A 110 12.61 0.61 -0.47
C GLN A 110 11.64 1.16 -1.53
N LEU A 111 10.94 0.28 -2.25
CA LEU A 111 9.90 0.71 -3.20
C LEU A 111 8.78 1.46 -2.47
N PHE A 112 8.29 0.89 -1.36
CA PHE A 112 7.26 1.52 -0.54
C PHE A 112 7.70 2.89 -0.01
N ILE A 113 8.89 2.97 0.60
CA ILE A 113 9.40 4.20 1.21
C ILE A 113 9.62 5.28 0.15
N LYS A 114 10.13 4.91 -1.04
CA LYS A 114 10.29 5.84 -2.15
C LYS A 114 8.93 6.41 -2.61
N HIS A 115 7.93 5.54 -2.74
CA HIS A 115 6.58 5.96 -3.11
C HIS A 115 6.02 6.94 -2.07
N ALA A 116 6.04 6.55 -0.79
CA ALA A 116 5.61 7.39 0.33
C ALA A 116 6.32 8.76 0.38
N GLU A 117 7.63 8.79 0.11
CA GLU A 117 8.40 10.04 0.04
C GLU A 117 7.95 10.93 -1.13
N ASP A 118 7.66 10.36 -2.30
CA ASP A 118 7.18 11.13 -3.44
C ASP A 118 5.82 11.76 -3.10
N GLU A 119 4.88 10.98 -2.54
CA GLU A 119 3.56 11.46 -2.13
C GLU A 119 3.62 12.58 -1.09
N GLU A 120 4.37 12.37 0.00
CA GLU A 120 4.57 13.33 1.10
C GLU A 120 5.11 14.67 0.58
N ASN A 121 6.05 14.63 -0.36
CA ASN A 121 6.75 15.82 -0.82
C ASN A 121 6.04 16.51 -2.01
N ASN A 122 5.23 15.79 -2.79
CA ASN A 122 4.68 16.29 -4.05
C ASN A 122 3.15 16.15 -4.14
N GLN A 123 2.61 14.93 -4.20
CA GLN A 123 1.19 14.69 -4.51
C GLN A 123 0.28 15.22 -3.41
N TYR A 124 0.58 14.95 -2.14
CA TYR A 124 -0.24 15.41 -1.01
C TYR A 124 -0.13 16.89 -0.74
N LYS A 125 0.98 17.53 -1.12
CA LYS A 125 1.08 18.99 -1.14
C LYS A 125 0.12 19.59 -2.17
N GLN A 126 0.07 19.02 -3.38
CA GLN A 126 -0.82 19.49 -4.45
C GLN A 126 -2.30 19.26 -4.10
N LEU A 127 -2.64 18.07 -3.61
CA LEU A 127 -4.01 17.73 -3.21
C LEU A 127 -4.47 18.59 -2.03
N SER A 128 -3.64 18.73 -1.00
CA SER A 128 -3.96 19.55 0.19
C SER A 128 -4.19 21.02 -0.11
N ALA A 129 -3.62 21.55 -1.20
CA ALA A 129 -3.84 22.93 -1.64
C ALA A 129 -5.20 23.12 -2.33
N LYS A 130 -5.86 22.04 -2.75
CA LYS A 130 -7.15 22.05 -3.44
C LYS A 130 -8.34 21.71 -2.54
N LEU A 131 -8.10 21.18 -1.35
CA LEU A 131 -9.15 20.75 -0.42
C LEU A 131 -9.30 21.72 0.76
N SER A 132 -10.55 22.03 1.11
CA SER A 132 -10.92 22.63 2.39
C SER A 132 -10.64 21.70 3.57
N THR A 133 -10.66 22.24 4.79
CA THR A 133 -10.48 21.45 6.02
C THR A 133 -11.54 20.36 6.15
N GLU A 134 -12.78 20.66 5.78
CA GLU A 134 -13.91 19.71 5.82
C GLU A 134 -13.73 18.58 4.80
N GLU A 135 -13.26 18.89 3.59
CA GLU A 135 -12.97 17.89 2.56
C GLU A 135 -11.81 16.97 2.99
N LYS A 136 -10.75 17.51 3.61
CA LYS A 136 -9.64 16.71 4.14
C LYS A 136 -10.11 15.74 5.23
N ALA A 137 -10.98 16.20 6.13
CA ALA A 137 -11.56 15.37 7.17
C ALA A 137 -12.51 14.30 6.59
N SER A 138 -13.24 14.60 5.52
CA SER A 138 -14.04 13.61 4.82
C SER A 138 -13.17 12.55 4.15
N LEU A 139 -12.13 12.99 3.43
CA LEU A 139 -11.20 12.10 2.73
C LEU A 139 -10.46 11.16 3.69
N ALA A 140 -10.11 11.64 4.88
CA ALA A 140 -9.53 10.80 5.93
C ALA A 140 -10.47 9.64 6.33
N LYS A 141 -11.78 9.92 6.48
CA LYS A 141 -12.77 8.88 6.80
C LYS A 141 -12.93 7.87 5.66
N ASP A 142 -12.91 8.36 4.43
CA ASP A 142 -12.99 7.50 3.25
C ASP A 142 -11.77 6.59 3.13
N PHE A 143 -10.57 7.12 3.37
CA PHE A 143 -9.33 6.35 3.45
C PHE A 143 -9.39 5.28 4.55
N LEU A 144 -9.70 5.67 5.79
CA LEU A 144 -9.78 4.74 6.92
C LEU A 144 -10.80 3.62 6.68
N LYS A 145 -11.95 3.95 6.09
CA LYS A 145 -12.97 2.96 5.71
C LYS A 145 -12.49 2.03 4.60
N ALA A 146 -11.83 2.58 3.58
CA ALA A 146 -11.27 1.78 2.48
C ALA A 146 -10.19 0.81 3.01
N ARG A 147 -9.30 1.30 3.87
CA ARG A 147 -8.26 0.53 4.56
C ARG A 147 -8.84 -0.61 5.41
N GLU A 148 -9.94 -0.37 6.12
CA GLU A 148 -10.62 -1.42 6.92
C GLU A 148 -11.21 -2.54 6.04
N MET A 149 -11.69 -2.21 4.83
CA MET A 149 -12.24 -3.17 3.88
C MET A 149 -11.18 -3.83 2.99
N ALA A 150 -9.93 -3.33 3.04
CA ALA A 150 -8.87 -3.80 2.18
C ALA A 150 -8.45 -5.24 2.55
N PRO A 151 -8.10 -6.07 1.55
CA PRO A 151 -7.53 -7.38 1.80
C PRO A 151 -6.19 -7.27 2.54
N SER A 152 -5.97 -8.21 3.46
CA SER A 152 -4.79 -8.24 4.33
C SER A 152 -3.49 -8.70 3.64
N ARG A 153 -3.55 -9.00 2.34
CA ARG A 153 -2.45 -9.54 1.54
C ARG A 153 -2.42 -8.87 0.16
N PRO A 154 -1.24 -8.72 -0.46
CA PRO A 154 -1.11 -8.02 -1.73
C PRO A 154 -1.78 -8.79 -2.86
N HIS A 155 -2.50 -8.06 -3.72
CA HIS A 155 -3.13 -8.62 -4.92
C HIS A 155 -2.63 -7.87 -6.18
N PRO A 156 -1.39 -8.13 -6.64
CA PRO A 156 -0.79 -7.40 -7.77
C PRO A 156 -1.51 -7.63 -9.11
N SER A 157 -2.37 -8.65 -9.21
CA SER A 157 -3.18 -8.91 -10.41
C SER A 157 -4.54 -8.22 -10.37
N ALA A 158 -4.89 -7.53 -9.27
CA ALA A 158 -6.13 -6.78 -9.18
C ALA A 158 -6.07 -5.53 -10.07
N PRO A 159 -7.17 -5.15 -10.74
CA PRO A 159 -7.22 -3.90 -11.47
C PRO A 159 -6.96 -2.71 -10.53
N GLN A 160 -5.93 -1.91 -10.81
CA GLN A 160 -5.58 -0.69 -10.05
C GLN A 160 -6.56 0.47 -10.27
N HIS A 161 -7.50 0.28 -11.18
CA HIS A 161 -8.59 1.21 -11.40
C HIS A 161 -9.77 0.70 -10.61
N GLY A 162 -10.05 1.31 -9.45
CA GLY A 162 -11.29 1.10 -8.68
C GLY A 162 -12.57 1.52 -9.42
N GLY A 163 -12.55 1.53 -10.77
CA GLY A 163 -13.69 1.70 -11.64
C GLY A 163 -14.52 0.42 -11.72
N ALA A 164 -15.81 0.58 -11.99
CA ALA A 164 -16.85 -0.44 -12.07
C ALA A 164 -16.67 -1.52 -13.17
N GLY A 165 -15.46 -2.02 -13.42
CA GLY A 165 -15.14 -3.10 -14.36
C GLY A 165 -15.24 -4.50 -13.75
N GLN A 166 -15.55 -4.64 -12.46
CA GLN A 166 -15.71 -5.94 -11.80
C GLN A 166 -17.14 -6.50 -11.93
N LYS A 167 -17.71 -6.40 -13.14
CA LYS A 167 -18.82 -7.25 -13.56
C LYS A 167 -18.39 -7.98 -14.83
N ILE A 168 -18.01 -9.23 -14.65
CA ILE A 168 -18.37 -10.44 -15.44
C ILE A 168 -17.22 -11.43 -15.26
N MET A 169 -17.25 -12.17 -14.16
CA MET A 169 -16.60 -13.49 -14.10
C MET A 169 -17.49 -14.40 -13.26
N GLY A 170 -18.64 -14.75 -13.85
CA GLY A 170 -19.66 -15.54 -13.17
C GLY A 170 -20.90 -15.86 -13.99
N THR A 171 -20.82 -15.98 -15.33
CA THR A 171 -21.91 -16.57 -16.16
C THR A 171 -21.38 -17.19 -17.45
N LEU A 172 -20.39 -18.08 -17.38
CA LEU A 172 -20.03 -18.98 -18.49
C LEU A 172 -19.78 -20.39 -17.96
N GLY A 173 -20.88 -21.07 -17.61
CA GLY A 173 -20.98 -22.52 -17.50
C GLY A 173 -21.85 -23.04 -18.63
N THR A 174 -21.25 -23.17 -19.81
CA THR A 174 -21.48 -24.17 -20.87
C THR A 174 -22.90 -24.63 -21.24
N SER A 175 -23.24 -24.36 -22.50
CA SER A 175 -24.33 -24.91 -23.29
C SER A 175 -24.17 -26.41 -23.63
N SER A 176 -25.33 -27.04 -23.90
CA SER A 176 -25.57 -28.14 -24.88
C SER A 176 -25.25 -29.60 -24.52
N THR A 177 -26.29 -30.38 -24.22
CA THR A 177 -26.95 -31.36 -25.13
C THR A 177 -28.36 -31.65 -24.65
#